data_AF-A0A3A4UBZ7-F1
#
_entry.id   AF-A0A3A4UBZ7-F1
#
_cell.length_a   1.000
_cell.length_b   1.000
_cell.length_c   1.000
_cell.angle_alpha   90.00
_cell.angle_beta   90.00
_cell.angle_gamma   90.00
#
_symmetry.space_group_name_H-M   'P 1'
#
loop_
_entity.id
_entity.type
_entity.pdbx_description
1 polymer ?
#
loop_
_entity_poly.entity_id
_entity_poly.type
_entity_poly.pdbx_seq_one_letter_code
_entity_poly.pdbx_strand_id
1 'polypeptide(L)'
;MSQKFLVLLRVALGWLFFYAGITKVINPAWSAVGYLNSAKTLPGLYQWLASPDVLPFINFVNEWGLTLLGTSLIFGIFVRLSSVLGIILMLLYYIPILEFPKVGTHSYLVDEHIIYSLVLTLLASLQAGRIWGLDGKLSQKFNNFPKWLG
;
A
#
# COMPACT_ATOMS: atom_id res chain seq x y z
N MET A 1 -7.32 17.95 -14.23
CA MET A 1 -6.12 17.08 -14.18
C MET A 1 -5.98 16.38 -15.53
N SER A 2 -4.80 16.39 -16.17
CA SER A 2 -4.59 15.60 -17.39
C SER A 2 -4.70 14.10 -17.06
N GLN A 3 -5.53 13.35 -17.80
CA GLN A 3 -5.69 11.90 -17.60
C GLN A 3 -4.36 11.16 -17.68
N LYS A 4 -3.44 11.63 -18.55
CA LYS A 4 -2.10 11.05 -18.70
C LYS A 4 -1.28 11.15 -17.42
N PHE A 5 -1.38 12.27 -16.69
CA PHE A 5 -0.66 12.46 -15.44
C PHE A 5 -1.19 11.54 -14.32
N LEU A 6 -2.50 11.31 -14.26
CA LEU A 6 -3.09 10.36 -13.31
C LEU A 6 -2.60 8.93 -13.55
N VAL A 7 -2.52 8.51 -14.81
CA VAL A 7 -2.00 7.18 -15.18
C VAL A 7 -0.53 7.07 -14.82
N LEU A 8 0.28 8.09 -15.13
CA LEU A 8 1.70 8.11 -14.75
C LEU A 8 1.89 8.01 -13.24
N LEU A 9 1.13 8.78 -12.46
CA LEU A 9 1.16 8.75 -11.00
C LEU A 9 0.75 7.37 -10.46
N ARG A 10 -0.32 6.79 -11.00
CA ARG A 10 -0.81 5.45 -10.63
C ARG A 10 0.25 4.38 -10.89
N VAL A 11 0.86 4.39 -12.08
CA VAL A 11 1.88 3.42 -12.48
C VAL A 11 3.16 3.61 -11.69
N ALA A 12 3.61 4.85 -11.45
CA ALA A 12 4.80 5.14 -10.68
C ALA A 12 4.66 4.66 -9.23
N LEU A 13 3.52 4.95 -8.58
CA LEU A 13 3.25 4.49 -7.23
C LEU A 13 3.06 2.96 -7.17
N GLY A 14 2.39 2.39 -8.18
CA GLY A 14 2.26 0.95 -8.31
C GLY A 14 3.61 0.25 -8.46
N TRP A 15 4.53 0.82 -9.23
CA TRP A 15 5.89 0.32 -9.39
C TRP A 15 6.67 0.34 -8.08
N LEU A 16 6.57 1.44 -7.32
CA LEU A 16 7.19 1.57 -6.00
C LEU A 16 6.73 0.45 -5.06
N PHE A 17 5.42 0.22 -4.95
CA PHE A 17 4.88 -0.84 -4.09
C PHE A 17 5.19 -2.25 -4.60
N PHE A 18 5.12 -2.46 -5.91
CA PHE A 18 5.46 -3.75 -6.51
C PHE A 18 6.92 -4.12 -6.21
N TYR A 19 7.85 -3.18 -6.44
CA TYR A 19 9.26 -3.40 -6.14
C TYR A 19 9.48 -3.64 -4.64
N ALA A 20 8.84 -2.85 -3.78
CA ALA A 20 8.93 -3.01 -2.33
C ALA A 20 8.38 -4.36 -1.84
N GLY A 21 7.39 -4.94 -2.50
CA GLY A 21 6.82 -6.24 -2.17
C GLY A 21 7.61 -7.41 -2.75
N ILE A 22 7.90 -7.38 -4.05
CA ILE A 22 8.54 -8.52 -4.75
C ILE A 22 9.93 -8.79 -4.20
N THR A 23 10.66 -7.75 -3.81
CA THR A 23 11.99 -7.88 -3.19
C THR A 23 11.95 -8.61 -1.84
N LYS A 24 10.82 -8.55 -1.12
CA LYS A 24 10.60 -9.32 0.11
C LYS A 24 10.25 -10.76 -0.21
N VAL A 25 9.34 -10.99 -1.17
CA VAL A 25 8.92 -12.33 -1.62
C VAL A 25 10.11 -13.17 -2.09
N ILE A 26 11.02 -12.58 -2.86
CA ILE A 26 12.17 -13.31 -3.44
C ILE A 26 13.37 -13.43 -2.49
N ASN A 27 13.33 -12.78 -1.32
CA ASN A 27 14.43 -12.81 -0.35
C ASN A 27 14.04 -13.68 0.85
N PRO A 28 14.49 -14.93 0.93
CA PRO A 28 14.15 -15.84 2.04
C PRO A 28 14.65 -15.36 3.41
N ALA A 29 15.61 -14.43 3.44
CA ALA A 29 16.14 -13.86 4.67
C ALA A 29 15.37 -12.62 5.14
N TRP A 30 14.41 -12.12 4.36
CA TRP A 30 13.60 -10.98 4.75
C TRP A 30 12.64 -11.35 5.89
N SER A 31 12.43 -10.41 6.83
CA SER A 31 11.44 -10.54 7.90
C SER A 31 11.02 -9.18 8.42
N ALA A 32 9.75 -9.04 8.80
CA ALA A 32 9.21 -7.83 9.42
C ALA A 32 9.65 -7.66 10.88
N VAL A 33 10.24 -8.69 11.51
CA VAL A 33 10.51 -8.71 12.96
C VAL A 33 11.35 -7.53 13.45
N GLY A 34 12.38 -7.13 12.70
CA GLY A 34 13.24 -6.02 13.09
C GLY A 34 12.51 -4.67 13.05
N TYR A 35 11.61 -4.52 12.07
CA TYR A 35 10.76 -3.33 11.96
C TYR A 35 9.75 -3.27 13.11
N LEU A 36 9.04 -4.38 13.37
CA LEU A 36 8.02 -4.46 14.42
C LEU A 36 8.61 -4.24 15.83
N ASN A 37 9.77 -4.83 16.11
CA ASN A 37 10.45 -4.67 17.42
C ASN A 37 11.03 -3.26 17.64
N SER A 38 11.17 -2.47 16.58
CA SER A 38 11.66 -1.09 16.65
C SER A 38 10.55 -0.07 16.89
N ALA A 39 9.29 -0.52 17.07
CA ALA A 39 8.14 0.35 17.25
C ALA A 39 8.25 1.22 18.52
N LYS A 40 8.00 2.52 18.34
CA LYS A 40 8.05 3.57 19.36
C LYS A 40 6.67 3.91 19.88
N THR A 41 5.69 3.94 18.99
CA THR A 41 4.28 4.15 19.32
C THR A 41 3.52 2.83 19.24
N LEU A 42 2.64 2.59 20.21
CA LEU A 42 1.90 1.33 20.41
C LEU A 42 2.79 0.07 20.46
N PRO A 43 3.93 0.07 21.19
CA PRO A 43 4.90 -1.02 21.16
C PRO A 43 4.28 -2.38 21.51
N GLY A 44 3.31 -2.44 22.43
CA GLY A 44 2.66 -3.70 22.79
C GLY A 44 1.91 -4.37 21.63
N LEU A 45 1.28 -3.59 20.74
CA LEU A 45 0.63 -4.12 19.54
C LEU A 45 1.66 -4.69 18.57
N TYR A 46 2.72 -3.93 18.28
CA TYR A 46 3.76 -4.35 17.34
C TYR A 46 4.60 -5.52 17.86
N GLN A 47 4.83 -5.60 19.16
CA GLN A 47 5.46 -6.75 19.81
C GLN A 47 4.59 -8.01 19.71
N TRP A 48 3.26 -7.87 19.85
CA TRP A 48 2.34 -8.99 19.60
C TRP A 48 2.39 -9.45 18.14
N LEU A 49 2.43 -8.51 17.19
CA LEU A 49 2.61 -8.85 15.76
C LEU A 49 3.96 -9.51 15.48
N ALA A 50 4.99 -9.18 16.27
CA ALA A 50 6.33 -9.79 16.19
C ALA A 50 6.43 -11.15 16.91
N SER A 51 5.38 -11.59 17.59
CA SER A 51 5.38 -12.88 18.30
C SER A 51 5.57 -14.05 17.33
N PRO A 52 6.24 -15.14 17.74
CA PRO A 52 6.52 -16.28 16.86
C PRO A 52 5.28 -16.90 16.19
N ASP A 53 4.13 -16.85 16.86
CA ASP A 53 2.87 -17.42 16.36
C ASP A 53 2.23 -16.56 15.26
N VAL A 54 2.44 -15.24 15.30
CA VAL A 54 1.78 -14.27 14.40
C VAL A 54 2.72 -13.81 13.27
N LEU A 55 4.03 -13.75 13.54
CA LEU A 55 5.04 -13.24 12.62
C LEU A 55 5.01 -13.87 11.22
N PRO A 56 4.86 -15.21 11.04
CA PRO A 56 4.80 -15.81 9.70
C PRO A 56 3.65 -15.26 8.86
N PHE A 57 2.49 -15.03 9.50
CA PHE A 57 1.33 -14.44 8.83
C PHE A 57 1.59 -12.98 8.44
N ILE A 58 2.22 -12.21 9.33
CA ILE A 58 2.56 -10.80 9.05
C ILE A 58 3.58 -10.68 7.93
N ASN A 59 4.60 -11.55 7.89
CA ASN A 59 5.55 -11.60 6.78
C ASN A 59 4.84 -11.87 5.46
N PHE A 60 4.00 -12.92 5.41
CA PHE A 60 3.23 -13.28 4.22
C PHE A 60 2.32 -12.14 3.73
N VAL A 61 1.57 -11.53 4.65
CA VAL A 61 0.66 -10.42 4.31
C VAL A 61 1.43 -9.18 3.83
N ASN A 62 2.58 -8.88 4.42
CA ASN A 62 3.39 -7.72 4.02
C ASN A 62 4.01 -7.92 2.63
N GLU A 63 4.66 -9.06 2.41
CA GLU A 63 5.26 -9.47 1.14
C GLU A 63 4.25 -9.43 -0.01
N TRP A 64 3.18 -10.20 0.13
CA TRP A 64 2.17 -10.34 -0.92
C TRP A 64 1.24 -9.14 -1.00
N GLY A 65 0.91 -8.51 0.14
CA GLY A 65 0.07 -7.32 0.18
C GLY A 65 0.67 -6.18 -0.65
N LEU A 66 1.96 -5.87 -0.46
CA LEU A 66 2.65 -4.85 -1.26
C LEU A 66 2.76 -5.24 -2.74
N THR A 67 3.10 -6.50 -3.01
CA THR A 67 3.27 -7.00 -4.39
C THR A 67 1.95 -6.88 -5.16
N LEU A 68 0.86 -7.42 -4.60
CA LEU A 68 -0.47 -7.42 -5.22
C LEU A 68 -1.04 -6.01 -5.37
N LEU A 69 -0.84 -5.16 -4.36
CA LEU A 69 -1.24 -3.75 -4.43
C LEU A 69 -0.52 -3.05 -5.58
N GLY A 70 0.81 -3.20 -5.68
CA GLY A 70 1.60 -2.61 -6.75
C GLY A 70 1.16 -3.09 -8.13
N THR A 71 1.00 -4.41 -8.29
CA THR A 71 0.47 -5.04 -9.51
C THR A 71 -0.90 -4.49 -9.89
N SER A 72 -1.83 -4.38 -8.92
CA SER A 72 -3.17 -3.83 -9.12
C SER A 72 -3.13 -2.38 -9.63
N LEU A 73 -2.28 -1.53 -9.05
CA LEU A 73 -2.13 -0.13 -9.49
C LEU A 73 -1.51 -0.02 -10.89
N ILE A 74 -0.49 -0.82 -11.20
CA ILE A 74 0.15 -0.83 -12.53
C ILE A 74 -0.89 -1.18 -13.61
N PHE A 75 -1.58 -2.30 -13.44
CA PHE A 75 -2.56 -2.79 -14.41
C PHE A 75 -3.90 -2.04 -14.36
N GLY A 76 -4.15 -1.28 -13.29
CA GLY A 76 -5.41 -0.58 -13.10
C GLY A 76 -6.58 -1.54 -12.89
N ILE A 77 -6.38 -2.59 -12.10
CA ILE A 77 -7.40 -3.59 -11.72
C ILE A 77 -7.73 -3.40 -10.25
N PHE A 78 -9.00 -3.24 -9.87
CA PHE A 78 -9.45 -3.05 -8.49
C PHE A 78 -8.75 -1.89 -7.77
N VAL A 79 -8.46 -0.81 -8.50
CA VAL A 79 -7.62 0.30 -7.98
C VAL A 79 -8.21 0.91 -6.72
N ARG A 80 -9.53 1.06 -6.67
CA ARG A 80 -10.18 1.67 -5.49
C ARG A 80 -10.07 0.78 -4.25
N LEU A 81 -10.21 -0.53 -4.40
CA LEU A 81 -10.03 -1.49 -3.31
C LEU A 81 -8.56 -1.48 -2.84
N SER A 82 -7.63 -1.60 -3.78
CA SER A 82 -6.19 -1.61 -3.48
C SER A 82 -5.71 -0.29 -2.86
N SER A 83 -6.28 0.85 -3.27
CA SER A 83 -6.01 2.13 -2.62
C SER A 83 -6.45 2.14 -1.16
N VAL A 84 -7.64 1.63 -0.84
CA VAL A 84 -8.12 1.58 0.56
C VAL A 84 -7.25 0.66 1.41
N LEU A 85 -6.95 -0.55 0.92
CA LEU A 85 -6.06 -1.48 1.62
C LEU A 85 -4.64 -0.90 1.76
N GLY A 86 -4.16 -0.21 0.74
CA GLY A 86 -2.89 0.49 0.75
C GLY A 86 -2.81 1.61 1.77
N ILE A 87 -3.87 2.42 1.91
CA ILE A 87 -3.95 3.46 2.93
C ILE A 87 -3.83 2.83 4.33
N ILE A 88 -4.59 1.76 4.59
CA ILE A 88 -4.51 1.04 5.87
C ILE A 88 -3.09 0.54 6.12
N LEU A 89 -2.45 -0.08 5.11
CA LEU A 89 -1.08 -0.58 5.23
C LEU A 89 -0.07 0.55 5.50
N MET A 90 -0.18 1.68 4.81
CA MET A 90 0.71 2.83 5.02
C MET A 90 0.53 3.43 6.41
N LEU A 91 -0.69 3.49 6.94
CA LEU A 91 -0.93 3.93 8.30
C LEU A 91 -0.34 2.96 9.34
N LEU A 92 -0.40 1.65 9.09
CA LEU A 92 0.26 0.64 9.93
C LEU A 92 1.79 0.75 9.89
N TYR A 93 2.38 1.29 8.83
CA TYR A 93 3.82 1.62 8.80
C TYR A 93 4.15 3.00 9.37
N TYR A 94 3.21 3.93 9.34
CA TYR A 94 3.43 5.25 9.89
C TYR A 94 3.44 5.24 11.43
N ILE A 95 2.49 4.53 12.03
CA ILE A 95 2.31 4.52 13.50
C ILE A 95 3.56 4.09 14.27
N PRO A 96 4.26 2.97 13.99
CA PRO A 96 5.34 2.49 14.85
C PRO A 96 6.56 3.42 14.84
N ILE A 97 6.77 4.19 13.80
CA ILE A 97 7.90 5.12 13.66
C ILE A 97 7.61 6.54 14.14
N LEU A 98 6.37 6.81 14.56
CA LEU A 98 5.96 8.11 15.10
C LEU A 98 6.53 8.28 16.51
N GLU A 99 7.36 9.30 16.70
CA GLU A 99 7.85 9.80 17.99
C GLU A 99 7.46 11.28 18.08
N PHE A 100 6.23 11.56 18.50
CA PHE A 100 5.64 12.89 18.38
C PHE A 100 6.57 14.01 18.89
N PRO A 101 6.85 15.07 18.09
CA PRO A 101 6.27 15.39 16.78
C PRO A 101 7.06 14.91 15.56
N LYS A 102 8.11 14.09 15.76
CA LYS A 102 9.00 13.59 14.71
C LYS A 102 8.57 12.22 14.20
N VAL A 103 8.89 11.94 12.93
CA VAL A 103 8.70 10.64 12.30
C VAL A 103 9.98 10.28 11.58
N GLY A 104 10.60 9.17 11.98
CA GLY A 104 11.91 8.78 11.47
C GLY A 104 12.99 9.84 11.75
N THR A 105 14.00 9.90 10.87
CA THR A 105 15.19 10.76 11.06
C THR A 105 15.10 12.12 10.36
N HIS A 106 14.24 12.26 9.35
CA HIS A 106 14.24 13.42 8.45
C HIS A 106 12.88 14.13 8.34
N SER A 107 11.85 13.65 9.05
CA SER A 107 10.49 14.16 8.93
C SER A 107 9.88 14.51 10.28
N TYR A 108 8.94 15.45 10.27
CA TYR A 108 8.07 15.74 11.40
C TYR A 108 6.80 14.89 11.27
N LEU A 109 5.61 15.48 11.34
CA LEU A 109 4.35 14.74 11.25
C LEU A 109 4.08 14.10 9.88
N VAL A 110 4.65 14.64 8.80
CA VAL A 110 4.39 14.16 7.43
C VAL A 110 5.63 13.48 6.90
N ASP A 111 5.53 12.17 6.69
CA ASP A 111 6.55 11.33 6.05
C ASP A 111 6.04 10.74 4.73
N GLU A 112 6.82 9.84 4.14
CA GLU A 112 6.46 9.11 2.92
C GLU A 112 5.16 8.31 3.02
N HIS A 113 4.87 7.67 4.17
CA HIS A 113 3.65 6.88 4.36
C HIS A 113 2.39 7.76 4.33
N ILE A 114 2.46 8.95 4.93
CA ILE A 114 1.37 9.93 4.85
C ILE A 114 1.20 10.42 3.41
N ILE A 115 2.30 10.74 2.71
CA ILE A 115 2.26 11.16 1.31
C ILE A 115 1.64 10.07 0.44
N TYR A 116 2.06 8.81 0.60
CA TYR A 116 1.51 7.68 -0.15
C TYR A 116 0.03 7.47 0.14
N SER A 117 -0.39 7.59 1.41
CA SER A 117 -1.80 7.51 1.80
C SER A 117 -2.65 8.58 1.12
N LEU A 118 -2.15 9.81 1.03
CA LEU A 118 -2.84 10.91 0.35
C LEU A 118 -2.94 10.67 -1.16
N VAL A 119 -1.87 10.16 -1.80
CA VAL A 119 -1.90 9.82 -3.22
C VAL A 119 -2.85 8.66 -3.50
N LEU A 120 -2.86 7.61 -2.67
CA LEU A 120 -3.81 6.51 -2.80
C LEU A 120 -5.25 6.98 -2.62
N THR A 121 -5.51 7.91 -1.68
CA THR A 121 -6.81 8.55 -1.49
C THR A 121 -7.24 9.32 -2.73
N LEU A 122 -6.32 10.07 -3.35
CA LEU A 122 -6.56 10.77 -4.61
C LEU A 122 -6.91 9.78 -5.74
N LEU A 123 -6.15 8.68 -5.89
CA LEU A 123 -6.40 7.65 -6.90
C LEU A 123 -7.76 6.96 -6.69
N ALA A 124 -8.15 6.69 -5.44
CA ALA A 124 -9.45 6.13 -5.08
C ALA A 124 -10.59 7.11 -5.39
N SER A 125 -10.41 8.39 -5.07
CA SER A 125 -11.43 9.43 -5.24
C SER A 125 -11.70 9.73 -6.72
N LEU A 126 -10.65 9.69 -7.55
CA LEU A 126 -10.73 9.95 -8.98
C LEU A 126 -11.04 8.71 -9.82
N GLN A 127 -11.30 7.55 -9.19
CA GLN A 127 -11.58 6.27 -9.87
C GLN A 127 -10.51 5.98 -10.94
N ALA A 128 -9.25 6.11 -10.55
CA ALA A 128 -8.12 6.06 -11.47
C ALA A 128 -7.99 4.69 -12.17
N GLY A 129 -8.67 3.63 -11.69
CA GLY A 129 -8.77 2.35 -12.40
C GLY A 129 -9.58 2.43 -13.68
N ARG A 130 -10.60 3.28 -13.74
CA ARG A 130 -11.43 3.46 -14.95
C ARG A 130 -10.73 4.26 -16.03
N ILE A 131 -9.78 5.11 -15.65
CA ILE A 131 -9.00 5.94 -16.57
C ILE A 131 -7.81 5.13 -17.07
N TRP A 132 -7.92 4.57 -18.27
CA TRP A 132 -6.88 3.77 -18.92
C TRP A 132 -6.37 2.59 -18.06
N GLY A 133 -7.21 2.07 -17.17
CA GLY A 133 -6.99 0.82 -16.45
C GLY A 133 -7.93 -0.27 -16.96
N LEU A 134 -7.63 -1.51 -16.58
CA LEU A 134 -8.43 -2.67 -16.96
C LEU A 134 -9.83 -2.66 -16.33
N ASP A 135 -10.05 -1.93 -15.23
CA ASP A 135 -11.39 -1.73 -14.64
C ASP A 135 -12.38 -1.11 -15.64
N GLY A 136 -11.91 -0.17 -16.48
CA GLY A 136 -12.75 0.42 -17.53
C GLY A 136 -13.17 -0.60 -18.59
N LYS A 137 -12.26 -1.50 -18.98
CA LYS A 137 -12.55 -2.57 -19.96
C LYS A 137 -13.45 -3.65 -19.37
N LEU A 138 -13.24 -4.03 -18.10
CA LEU A 138 -14.05 -5.01 -17.40
C LEU A 138 -15.48 -4.51 -17.18
N SER A 139 -15.65 -3.24 -16.83
CA SER A 139 -16.96 -2.59 -16.70
C SER A 139 -17.75 -2.58 -18.01
N GLN A 140 -17.08 -2.37 -19.15
CA GLN A 140 -17.73 -2.45 -20.47
C GLN A 140 -18.08 -3.88 -20.89
N LYS A 141 -17.25 -4.86 -20.50
CA LYS A 141 -17.44 -6.27 -20.89
C LYS A 141 -18.45 -7.01 -20.01
N PHE A 142 -18.53 -6.67 -18.73
CA PHE A 142 -19.39 -7.34 -17.76
C PHE A 142 -20.36 -6.35 -17.12
N ASN A 143 -21.65 -6.43 -17.49
CA ASN A 143 -22.71 -5.56 -16.93
C ASN A 143 -22.85 -5.65 -15.40
N ASN A 144 -22.41 -6.75 -14.78
CA ASN A 144 -22.45 -6.96 -13.33
C ASN A 144 -21.15 -6.55 -12.61
N PHE A 145 -20.18 -5.93 -13.29
CA PHE A 145 -18.92 -5.54 -12.63
C PHE A 145 -19.22 -4.49 -11.54
N PRO A 146 -18.84 -4.73 -10.27
CA PRO A 146 -19.20 -3.86 -9.17
C PRO A 146 -18.65 -2.45 -9.40
N LYS A 147 -19.56 -1.48 -9.56
CA LYS A 147 -19.19 -0.08 -9.85
C LYS A 147 -18.32 0.54 -8.75
N TRP A 148 -18.32 0.01 -7.52
CA TRP A 148 -17.42 0.53 -6.49
C TRP A 148 -15.96 0.21 -6.79
N LEU A 149 -15.62 -0.93 -7.40
CA LEU A 149 -14.27 -1.46 -7.42
C LEU A 149 -13.26 -0.68 -8.30
N GLY A 150 -13.75 0.07 -9.28
CA GLY A 150 -12.93 0.87 -10.21
C GLY A 150 -12.89 2.36 -9.86
#